data_AF-A0A957UU16-F1
#
_entry.id   AF-A0A957UU16-F1
#
_cell.length_a   1.000
_cell.length_b   1.000
_cell.length_c   1.000
_cell.angle_alpha   90.00
_cell.angle_beta   90.00
_cell.angle_gamma   90.00
#
_symmetry.space_group_name_H-M   'P 1'
#
loop_
_entity.id
_entity.type
_entity.pdbx_description
1 polymer ?
#
loop_
_entity_poly.entity_id
_entity_poly.type
_entity_poly.pdbx_seq_one_letter_code
_entity_poly.pdbx_strand_id
1 'polypeptide(L)'
;MDHIIAEKHAGLTVESNLAYACFYCNRYKGTDLASIAPITSEVTPLFNPRTQNWGNHFVLDGSVIVPLTGVGRTTVQLLKMNRQRVVERRTYLIQLGRYPR
;
A
#
# COMPACT_ATOMS: atom_id res chain seq x y z
N MET A 1 -8.39 -6.13 8.47
CA MET A 1 -8.12 -4.76 8.93
C MET A 1 -6.94 -4.88 9.85
N ASP A 2 -5.93 -4.06 9.64
CA ASP A 2 -4.62 -4.23 10.24
C ASP A 2 -4.04 -2.87 10.62
N HIS A 3 -3.09 -2.86 11.56
CA HIS A 3 -2.54 -1.62 12.07
C HIS A 3 -1.56 -0.94 11.10
N ILE A 4 -1.68 0.37 11.00
CA ILE A 4 -0.70 1.25 10.34
C ILE A 4 0.58 1.24 11.18
N ILE A 5 0.46 1.60 12.46
CA ILE A 5 1.51 1.42 13.47
C ILE A 5 1.25 0.10 14.19
N ALA A 6 2.13 -0.89 14.03
CA ALA A 6 1.96 -2.20 14.65
C ALA A 6 2.03 -2.13 16.19
N GLU A 7 1.38 -3.08 16.87
CA GLU A 7 1.42 -3.19 18.34
C GLU A 7 2.85 -3.34 18.90
N LYS A 8 3.74 -3.99 18.13
CA LYS A 8 5.19 -4.06 18.45
C LYS A 8 5.83 -2.67 18.63
N HIS A 9 5.27 -1.66 17.95
CA HIS A 9 5.68 -0.26 18.04
C HIS A 9 4.71 0.57 18.89
N ALA A 10 4.02 -0.07 19.84
CA ALA A 10 3.01 0.53 20.72
C ALA A 10 1.81 1.17 19.99
N GLY A 11 1.53 0.72 18.76
CA GLY A 11 0.34 1.17 18.03
C GLY A 11 -0.95 0.66 18.67
N LEU A 12 -1.89 1.57 18.88
CA LEU A 12 -3.17 1.27 19.52
C LEU A 12 -4.17 0.63 18.54
N THR A 13 -5.02 -0.26 19.04
CA THR A 13 -6.14 -0.82 18.28
C THR A 13 -7.32 0.15 18.28
N VAL A 14 -7.18 1.21 17.48
CA VAL A 14 -8.17 2.29 17.31
C VAL A 14 -8.40 2.57 15.83
N GLU A 15 -9.56 3.09 15.47
CA GLU A 15 -9.95 3.29 14.07
C GLU A 15 -8.92 4.10 13.26
N SER A 16 -8.39 5.17 13.85
CA SER A 16 -7.39 6.03 13.22
C SER A 16 -6.06 5.34 12.93
N ASN A 17 -5.79 4.19 13.55
CA ASN A 17 -4.59 3.37 13.33
C ASN A 17 -4.88 2.07 12.56
N LEU A 18 -6.13 1.77 12.19
CA LEU A 18 -6.49 0.56 11.45
C LEU A 18 -6.80 0.89 9.98
N ALA A 19 -6.35 0.03 9.06
CA ALA A 19 -6.65 0.17 7.64
C ALA A 19 -7.04 -1.18 7.02
N TYR A 20 -7.76 -1.15 5.90
CA TYR A 20 -7.99 -2.36 5.11
C TYR A 20 -6.68 -2.78 4.44
N ALA A 21 -6.21 -3.97 4.78
CA ALA A 21 -5.07 -4.61 4.15
C ALA A 21 -5.45 -6.03 3.73
N CYS A 22 -4.87 -6.49 2.62
CA CYS A 22 -4.94 -7.88 2.24
C CYS A 22 -3.96 -8.71 3.09
N PHE A 23 -4.24 -10.00 3.31
CA PHE A 23 -3.36 -10.91 4.08
C PHE A 23 -1.88 -10.79 3.67
N TYR A 24 -1.61 -10.80 2.36
CA TYR A 24 -0.25 -10.70 1.85
C TYR A 24 0.36 -9.31 2.02
N CYS A 25 -0.43 -8.27 1.81
CA CYS A 25 -0.02 -6.88 1.96
C CYS A 25 0.43 -6.64 3.40
N ASN A 26 -0.38 -7.08 4.36
CA ASN A 26 -0.03 -7.02 5.78
C ASN A 26 1.19 -7.88 6.12
N ARG A 27 1.29 -9.09 5.55
CA ARG A 27 2.46 -9.96 5.75
C ARG A 27 3.76 -9.32 5.23
N TYR A 28 3.74 -8.65 4.08
CA TYR A 28 4.91 -7.96 3.55
C TYR A 28 5.25 -6.69 4.31
N LYS A 29 4.24 -5.95 4.81
CA LYS A 29 4.45 -4.82 5.71
C LYS A 29 5.12 -5.27 7.01
N GLY A 30 4.62 -6.37 7.59
CA GLY A 30 5.01 -6.79 8.93
C GLY A 30 4.82 -5.64 9.93
N THR A 31 5.90 -5.32 10.65
CA THR A 31 5.92 -4.20 11.59
C THR A 31 6.49 -2.91 10.99
N ASP A 32 6.89 -2.93 9.72
CA ASP A 32 7.59 -1.80 9.10
C ASP A 32 6.65 -0.59 8.94
N LEU A 33 7.18 0.59 9.31
CA LEU A 33 6.54 1.90 9.09
C LEU A 33 7.15 2.64 7.90
N ALA A 34 8.33 2.20 7.47
CA ALA A 34 9.14 2.78 6.42
C ALA A 34 9.96 1.68 5.74
N SER A 35 10.49 1.97 4.56
CA SER A 35 11.50 1.13 3.92
C SER A 35 12.49 2.00 3.15
N ILE A 36 13.51 1.38 2.59
CA ILE A 36 14.52 2.07 1.80
C ILE A 36 13.93 2.35 0.41
N ALA A 37 13.91 3.62 0.01
CA ALA A 37 13.48 4.01 -1.33
C ALA A 37 14.46 3.44 -2.37
N PRO A 38 13.97 2.76 -3.42
CA PRO A 38 14.83 2.06 -4.38
C PRO A 38 15.74 2.99 -5.19
N ILE A 39 15.37 4.26 -5.33
CA ILE A 39 16.07 5.21 -6.19
C ILE A 39 17.08 6.02 -5.38
N THR A 40 16.70 6.49 -4.19
CA THR A 40 17.54 7.40 -3.39
C THR A 40 18.32 6.68 -2.30
N SER A 41 18.00 5.41 -2.00
CA SER A 41 18.51 4.67 -0.84
C SER A 41 18.18 5.32 0.52
N GLU A 42 17.26 6.28 0.56
CA GLU A 42 16.84 6.95 1.79
C GLU A 42 15.69 6.20 2.47
N VAL A 43 15.61 6.33 3.79
CA VAL A 43 14.47 5.82 4.55
C VAL A 43 13.23 6.66 4.21
N THR A 44 12.22 6.02 3.66
CA THR A 44 10.97 6.66 3.25
C THR A 44 9.79 5.98 3.95
N PRO A 45 8.87 6.75 4.57
CA PRO A 45 7.70 6.19 5.21
C PRO A 45 6.78 5.49 4.21
N LEU A 46 6.06 4.49 4.69
CA LEU A 46 4.98 3.86 3.93
C LEU A 46 3.75 4.78 3.87
N PHE A 47 2.95 4.59 2.84
CA PHE A 47 1.70 5.30 2.68
C PHE A 47 0.74 5.03 3.84
N ASN A 48 0.20 6.11 4.42
CA ASN A 48 -0.80 6.06 5.47
C ASN A 48 -2.18 6.46 4.92
N PRO A 49 -3.09 5.50 4.68
CA PRO A 49 -4.41 5.78 4.11
C PRO A 49 -5.33 6.61 5.02
N ARG A 50 -4.99 6.78 6.31
CA ARG A 50 -5.79 7.58 7.25
C ARG A 50 -5.43 9.05 7.24
N THR A 51 -4.24 9.42 6.76
CA THR A 51 -3.75 10.80 6.76
C THR A 51 -3.35 11.31 5.37
N GLN A 52 -3.16 10.41 4.40
CA GLN A 52 -2.71 10.76 3.05
C GLN A 52 -3.79 10.46 2.00
N ASN A 53 -3.90 11.36 1.01
CA ASN A 53 -4.79 11.16 -0.12
C ASN A 53 -4.18 10.21 -1.15
N TRP A 54 -4.94 9.19 -1.56
CA TRP A 54 -4.49 8.20 -2.54
C TRP A 54 -4.01 8.82 -3.86
N GLY A 55 -4.78 9.77 -4.42
CA GLY A 55 -4.50 10.40 -5.72
C GLY A 55 -3.22 11.23 -5.76
N ASN A 56 -2.69 11.64 -4.60
CA ASN A 56 -1.40 12.34 -4.53
C ASN A 56 -0.22 11.37 -4.66
N HIS A 57 -0.40 10.10 -4.32
CA HIS A 57 0.68 9.12 -4.25
C HIS A 57 0.61 8.06 -5.34
N PHE A 58 -0.58 7.81 -5.89
CA PHE A 58 -0.85 6.72 -6.81
C PHE A 58 -1.85 7.13 -7.89
N VAL A 59 -1.64 6.56 -9.08
CA VAL A 59 -2.65 6.52 -10.15
C VAL A 59 -2.85 5.07 -10.58
N LEU A 60 -4.05 4.74 -11.05
CA LEU A 60 -4.32 3.44 -11.64
C LEU A 60 -4.12 3.54 -13.17
N ASP A 61 -3.18 2.75 -13.70
CA ASP A 61 -2.99 2.57 -15.14
C ASP A 61 -3.46 1.16 -15.52
N GLY A 62 -4.67 1.09 -16.05
CA GLY A 62 -5.38 -0.18 -16.25
C GLY A 62 -5.53 -0.93 -14.92
N SER A 63 -4.86 -2.08 -14.79
CA SER A 63 -4.86 -2.88 -13.55
C SER A 63 -3.56 -2.74 -12.74
N VAL A 64 -2.67 -1.82 -13.10
CA VAL A 64 -1.38 -1.56 -12.44
C VAL A 64 -1.47 -0.28 -11.60
N ILE A 65 -0.95 -0.32 -10.37
CA ILE A 65 -0.89 0.88 -9.52
C ILE A 65 0.45 1.56 -9.76
N VAL A 66 0.43 2.73 -10.38
CA VAL A 66 1.63 3.50 -10.71
C VAL A 66 1.90 4.50 -9.58
N PRO A 67 3.06 4.43 -8.92
CA PRO A 67 3.42 5.36 -7.86
C PRO A 67 3.91 6.70 -8.41
N LEU A 68 3.38 7.80 -7.87
CA LEU A 68 3.72 9.17 -8.27
C LEU A 68 4.82 9.79 -7.40
N THR A 69 5.03 9.27 -6.19
CA THR A 69 5.93 9.84 -5.17
C THR A 69 6.93 8.82 -4.62
N GLY A 70 7.94 9.28 -3.88
CA GLY A 70 8.86 8.39 -3.14
C GLY A 70 8.11 7.45 -2.19
N VAL A 71 7.19 7.99 -1.38
CA VAL A 71 6.29 7.22 -0.49
C VAL A 71 5.52 6.16 -1.28
N GLY A 72 4.94 6.56 -2.42
CA GLY A 72 4.21 5.64 -3.27
C GLY A 72 5.08 4.51 -3.82
N ARG A 73 6.30 4.83 -4.27
CA ARG A 73 7.26 3.84 -4.82
C ARG A 73 7.70 2.84 -3.75
N THR A 74 8.06 3.33 -2.56
CA THR A 74 8.45 2.49 -1.44
C THR A 74 7.30 1.57 -1.00
N THR A 75 6.08 2.10 -0.93
CA THR A 75 4.87 1.32 -0.58
C THR A 75 4.55 0.26 -1.63
N VAL A 76 4.42 0.70 -2.89
CA VAL A 76 4.74 -0.02 -4.14
C VAL A 76 5.36 -1.40 -3.97
N GLN A 77 6.66 -1.27 -3.71
CA GLN A 77 7.66 -2.30 -3.72
C GLN A 77 7.62 -3.15 -2.46
N LEU A 78 7.52 -2.54 -1.28
CA LEU A 78 7.50 -3.28 -0.01
C LEU A 78 6.25 -4.16 0.04
N LEU A 79 5.07 -3.59 -0.20
CA LEU A 79 3.80 -4.32 -0.10
C LEU A 79 3.52 -5.25 -1.30
N LYS A 80 4.40 -5.23 -2.32
CA LYS A 80 4.28 -6.04 -3.55
C LYS A 80 2.92 -5.88 -4.23
N MET A 81 2.40 -4.65 -4.26
CA MET A 81 1.01 -4.39 -4.67
C MET A 81 0.77 -4.86 -6.10
N ASN A 82 1.75 -4.70 -7.01
CA ASN A 82 1.67 -5.09 -8.42
C ASN A 82 2.26 -6.47 -8.76
N ARG A 83 2.36 -7.40 -7.81
CA ARG A 83 2.70 -8.79 -8.16
C ARG A 83 1.64 -9.38 -9.12
N GLN A 84 2.08 -10.23 -10.05
CA GLN A 84 1.28 -10.74 -11.17
C GLN A 84 -0.16 -11.14 -10.79
N ARG A 85 -0.33 -12.03 -9.81
CA ARG A 85 -1.67 -12.49 -9.37
C ARG A 85 -2.61 -11.37 -8.90
N VAL A 86 -2.07 -10.27 -8.36
CA VAL A 86 -2.88 -9.14 -7.87
C VAL A 86 -3.29 -8.23 -9.03
N VAL A 87 -2.42 -8.08 -10.03
CA VAL A 87 -2.74 -7.36 -11.28
C VAL A 87 -3.80 -8.13 -12.06
N GLU A 88 -3.63 -9.44 -12.24
CA GLU A 88 -4.63 -10.31 -12.90
C GLU A 88 -6.00 -10.24 -12.22
N ARG A 89 -6.03 -10.29 -10.88
CA ARG A 89 -7.27 -10.13 -10.12
C ARG A 89 -7.91 -8.76 -10.34
N ARG A 90 -7.12 -7.69 -10.35
CA ARG A 90 -7.62 -6.33 -10.63
C ARG A 90 -8.17 -6.24 -12.05
N THR A 91 -7.49 -6.80 -13.05
CA THR A 91 -7.99 -6.87 -14.43
C THR A 91 -9.38 -7.50 -14.49
N TYR A 92 -9.56 -8.66 -13.83
CA TYR A 92 -10.86 -9.33 -13.79
C TYR A 92 -11.95 -8.49 -13.12
N LEU A 93 -11.63 -7.85 -11.99
CA LEU A 93 -12.59 -6.99 -11.28
C LEU A 93 -12.97 -5.74 -12.09
N ILE A 94 -12.02 -5.15 -12.82
CA ILE A 94 -12.27 -4.01 -13.72
C ILE A 94 -13.22 -4.42 -14.85
N GLN A 95 -12.98 -5.58 -15.48
CA GLN A 95 -13.86 -6.11 -16.54
C GLN A 95 -15.28 -6.35 -16.05
N LEU A 96 -15.45 -6.73 -14.79
CA LEU A 96 -16.77 -6.89 -14.15
C LEU A 96 -17.39 -5.57 -13.64
N GLY A 97 -16.71 -4.42 -13.79
CA GLY A 97 -17.17 -3.15 -13.23
C GLY A 97 -17.17 -3.09 -11.70
N ARG A 98 -16.41 -3.97 -11.04
CA ARG A 98 -16.32 -4.11 -9.57
C ARG A 98 -15.02 -3.58 -8.98
N TYR A 99 -14.31 -2.72 -9.72
CA TYR A 99 -13.09 -2.07 -9.26
C TYR A 99 -13.19 -0.56 -9.49
N PRO A 100 -12.77 0.28 -8.53
CA PRO A 100 -12.73 1.73 -8.72
C PRO A 100 -11.87 2.10 -9.94
N ARG A 101 -12.32 3.08 -10.72
CA ARG A 101 -11.57 3.66 -11.84
C ARG A 101 -10.84 4.91 -11.40
#